data_AF-A0A6I5QSF6-F1
#
_entry.id   AF-A0A6I5QSF6-F1
#
_cell.length_a   1.000
_cell.length_b   1.000
_cell.length_c   1.000
_cell.angle_alpha   90.00
_cell.angle_beta   90.00
_cell.angle_gamma   90.00
#
_symmetry.space_group_name_H-M   'P 1'
#
loop_
_entity.id
_entity.type
_entity.pdbx_description
1 polymer ?
#
loop_
_entity_poly.entity_id
_entity_poly.type
_entity_poly.pdbx_seq_one_letter_code
_entity_poly.pdbx_strand_id
1 'polypeptide(L)'
;MAIPQPTATEMAQQRIRQNQHRKIEQQQTIKSLREQGWLQAAIAQKLGVSLKTVERYGHLPDFPEIPTRRATFGRSLLDPYKPRPYYREGHHCN
;
A
#
# COMPACT_ATOMS: atom_id res chain seq x y z
N MET A 1 1.47 -35.10 -15.39
CA MET A 1 1.49 -34.35 -14.11
C MET A 1 0.60 -33.13 -14.29
N ALA A 2 -0.35 -32.88 -13.39
CA ALA A 2 -1.25 -31.72 -13.47
C ALA A 2 -0.71 -30.57 -12.63
N ILE A 3 -0.53 -29.39 -13.22
CA ILE A 3 -0.13 -28.17 -12.51
C ILE A 3 -1.41 -27.50 -12.00
N PRO A 4 -1.56 -27.25 -10.68
CA PRO A 4 -2.75 -26.58 -10.16
C PRO A 4 -2.82 -25.15 -10.69
N GLN A 5 -4.00 -24.76 -11.19
CA GLN A 5 -4.29 -23.39 -11.62
C GLN A 5 -4.40 -22.48 -10.39
N PRO A 6 -3.78 -21.29 -10.40
CA PRO A 6 -3.88 -20.36 -9.29
C PRO A 6 -5.30 -19.82 -9.15
N THR A 7 -5.75 -19.72 -7.91
CA THR A 7 -7.05 -19.14 -7.57
C THR A 7 -7.07 -17.62 -7.79
N ALA A 8 -8.27 -17.04 -7.92
CA ALA A 8 -8.43 -15.60 -8.09
C ALA A 8 -7.79 -14.78 -6.94
N THR A 9 -7.83 -15.32 -5.72
CA THR A 9 -7.19 -14.71 -4.54
C THR A 9 -5.67 -14.70 -4.66
N GLU A 10 -5.06 -15.80 -5.11
CA GLU A 10 -3.61 -15.89 -5.32
C GLU A 10 -3.13 -14.95 -6.42
N MET A 11 -3.87 -14.86 -7.53
CA MET A 11 -3.56 -13.91 -8.60
C MET A 11 -3.62 -12.45 -8.11
N ALA A 12 -4.62 -12.11 -7.29
CA ALA A 12 -4.73 -10.77 -6.70
C ALA A 12 -3.54 -10.47 -5.76
N GLN A 13 -3.15 -11.44 -4.93
CA GLN A 13 -1.98 -11.32 -4.06
C GLN A 13 -0.68 -11.15 -4.85
N GLN A 14 -0.51 -11.89 -5.93
CA GLN A 14 0.66 -11.79 -6.81
C GLN A 14 0.75 -10.40 -7.46
N ARG A 15 -0.36 -9.87 -7.99
CA ARG A 15 -0.43 -8.50 -8.52
C ARG A 15 -0.09 -7.45 -7.46
N ILE A 16 -0.55 -7.63 -6.23
CA ILE A 16 -0.22 -6.73 -5.12
C ILE A 16 1.30 -6.74 -4.84
N ARG A 17 1.92 -7.92 -4.77
CA ARG A 17 3.37 -8.06 -4.56
C ARG A 17 4.18 -7.44 -5.71
N GLN A 18 3.80 -7.72 -6.96
CA GLN A 18 4.46 -7.14 -8.14
C GLN A 18 4.38 -5.61 -8.15
N ASN A 19 3.21 -5.05 -7.85
CA ASN A 19 3.04 -3.61 -7.76
C ASN A 19 3.86 -3.00 -6.61
N GLN A 20 3.99 -3.71 -5.49
CA GLN A 20 4.81 -3.26 -4.37
C GLN A 20 6.29 -3.21 -4.75
N HIS A 21 6.80 -4.28 -5.36
CA HIS A 21 8.18 -4.35 -5.82
C HIS A 21 8.51 -3.20 -6.79
N ARG A 22 7.65 -2.99 -7.79
CA ARG A 22 7.81 -1.89 -8.76
C ARG A 22 7.87 -0.51 -8.08
N LYS A 23 7.08 -0.28 -7.03
CA LYS A 23 7.10 0.99 -6.29
C LYS A 23 8.41 1.19 -5.53
N ILE A 24 8.92 0.14 -4.90
CA ILE A 24 10.19 0.17 -4.16
C ILE A 24 11.33 0.48 -5.12
N GLU A 25 11.44 -0.26 -6.23
CA GLU A 25 12.45 -0.04 -7.27
C GLU A 25 12.40 1.38 -7.84
N GLN A 26 11.19 1.86 -8.14
CA GLN A 26 11.00 3.21 -8.65
C GLN A 26 11.42 4.28 -7.63
N GLN A 27 11.10 4.09 -6.35
CA GLN A 27 11.50 5.02 -5.29
C GLN A 27 13.02 5.05 -5.12
N GLN A 28 13.67 3.90 -5.07
CA GLN A 28 15.13 3.79 -4.96
C GLN A 28 15.82 4.49 -6.14
N THR A 29 15.32 4.27 -7.36
CA THR A 29 15.86 4.91 -8.56
C THR A 29 15.72 6.43 -8.49
N ILE A 30 14.56 6.93 -8.04
CA ILE A 30 14.32 8.39 -7.88
C ILE A 30 15.27 8.98 -6.83
N LYS A 31 15.43 8.31 -5.68
CA LYS A 31 16.31 8.78 -4.60
C LYS A 31 17.77 8.81 -5.05
N SER A 32 18.25 7.75 -5.69
CA SER A 32 19.61 7.70 -6.24
C SER A 32 19.87 8.80 -7.27
N LEU A 33 18.91 9.05 -8.19
CA LEU A 33 19.07 10.12 -9.18
C LEU A 33 19.06 11.51 -8.51
N ARG A 34 18.28 11.72 -7.45
CA ARG A 34 18.34 12.96 -6.67
C ARG A 34 19.66 13.16 -5.96
N GLU A 35 20.22 12.10 -5.37
CA GLU A 35 21.55 12.14 -4.73
C GLU A 35 22.65 12.50 -5.73
N GLN A 36 22.50 12.07 -7.00
CA GLN A 36 23.36 12.46 -8.12
C GLN A 36 23.12 13.91 -8.61
N GLY A 37 22.22 14.67 -8.00
CA GLY A 37 21.94 16.06 -8.34
C GLY A 37 21.01 16.27 -9.53
N TRP A 38 20.28 15.24 -9.99
CA TRP A 38 19.37 15.38 -11.13
C TRP A 38 18.16 16.26 -10.78
N LEU A 39 17.74 17.08 -11.75
CA LEU A 39 16.51 17.87 -11.65
C LEU A 39 15.28 16.97 -11.70
N GLN A 40 14.24 17.33 -10.96
CA GLN A 40 12.99 16.56 -10.90
C GLN A 40 12.36 16.32 -12.27
N ALA A 41 12.40 17.34 -13.14
CA ALA A 41 11.88 17.23 -14.51
C ALA A 41 12.67 16.24 -15.37
N ALA A 42 14.00 16.19 -15.22
CA ALA A 42 14.83 15.23 -15.92
C ALA A 42 14.56 13.79 -15.44
N ILE A 43 14.38 13.60 -14.13
CA ILE A 43 14.00 12.30 -13.55
C ILE A 43 12.63 11.85 -14.06
N ALA A 44 11.65 12.75 -14.08
CA ALA A 44 10.30 12.48 -14.58
C ALA A 44 10.31 12.03 -16.05
N GLN A 45 11.05 12.73 -16.91
CA GLN A 45 11.21 12.36 -18.31
C GLN A 45 11.94 11.01 -18.46
N LYS A 46 13.03 10.80 -17.73
CA LYS A 46 13.83 9.56 -17.80
C LYS A 46 13.04 8.32 -17.37
N LEU A 47 12.21 8.45 -16.33
CA LEU A 47 11.44 7.34 -15.78
C LEU A 47 10.02 7.23 -16.36
N GLY A 48 9.58 8.18 -17.19
CA GLY A 48 8.23 8.20 -17.75
C GLY A 48 7.14 8.39 -16.71
N VAL A 49 7.40 9.18 -15.66
CA VAL A 49 6.49 9.37 -14.51
C VAL A 49 6.19 10.86 -14.29
N SER A 50 5.11 11.17 -13.57
CA SER A 50 4.78 12.57 -13.28
C SER A 50 5.75 13.22 -12.31
N LEU A 51 5.92 14.55 -12.42
CA LEU A 51 6.69 15.36 -11.47
C LEU A 51 6.23 15.11 -10.02
N LYS A 52 4.92 15.05 -9.79
CA LYS A 52 4.33 14.76 -8.48
C LYS A 52 4.76 13.40 -7.91
N THR A 53 5.00 12.42 -8.78
CA THR A 53 5.53 11.11 -8.36
C THR A 53 6.98 11.22 -7.93
N VAL A 54 7.80 11.96 -8.69
CA VAL A 54 9.22 12.23 -8.37
C VAL A 54 9.35 13.00 -7.06
N GLU A 55 8.52 14.01 -6.85
CA GLU A 55 8.45 14.77 -5.61
C GLU A 55 8.05 13.87 -4.42
N ARG A 56 6.92 13.18 -4.55
CA ARG A 56 6.39 12.32 -3.49
C ARG A 56 7.37 11.22 -3.10
N TYR A 57 7.94 10.50 -4.07
CA TYR A 57 8.81 9.35 -3.78
C TYR A 57 10.20 9.80 -3.29
N GLY A 58 10.66 10.97 -3.71
CA GLY A 58 11.90 11.55 -3.21
C GLY A 58 11.81 12.08 -1.78
N HIS A 59 10.64 12.57 -1.35
CA HIS A 59 10.47 13.16 -0.01
C HIS A 59 9.99 12.15 1.06
N LEU A 60 9.17 11.17 0.70
CA LEU A 60 8.61 10.23 1.66
C LEU A 60 9.62 9.18 2.13
N PRO A 61 9.40 8.58 3.33
CA PRO A 61 10.12 7.39 3.78
C PRO A 61 10.03 6.25 2.77
N ASP A 62 10.97 5.31 2.86
CA ASP A 62 10.96 4.14 1.99
C ASP A 62 9.69 3.30 2.16
N PHE A 63 9.17 2.81 1.05
CA PHE A 63 8.06 1.89 1.06
C PHE A 63 8.46 0.61 1.82
N PRO A 64 7.58 0.05 2.66
CA PRO A 64 7.85 -1.22 3.32
C PRO A 64 7.92 -2.35 2.28
N GLU A 65 8.74 -3.36 2.51
CA GLU A 65 8.86 -4.52 1.61
C GLU A 65 7.52 -5.25 1.44
N ILE A 66 6.78 -5.39 2.54
CA ILE A 66 5.46 -6.01 2.56
C ILE A 66 4.39 -4.91 2.50
N PRO A 67 3.46 -4.95 1.52
CA PRO A 67 2.42 -3.94 1.43
C PRO A 67 1.48 -4.03 2.64
N THR A 68 1.35 -2.92 3.36
CA THR A 68 0.46 -2.83 4.51
C THR A 68 -0.98 -3.09 4.09
N ARG A 69 -1.66 -4.05 4.73
CA ARG A 69 -3.11 -4.23 4.55
C ARG A 69 -3.84 -3.03 5.14
N ARG A 70 -4.86 -2.52 4.43
CA ARG A 70 -5.79 -1.55 5.03
C ARG A 70 -6.49 -2.23 6.20
N ALA A 71 -6.57 -1.55 7.35
CA ALA A 71 -7.23 -2.08 8.56
C ALA A 71 -8.69 -2.53 8.33
N THR A 72 -9.33 -2.01 7.28
CA THR A 72 -10.70 -2.34 6.89
C THR A 72 -10.81 -3.64 6.05
N PHE A 73 -9.70 -4.17 5.54
CA PHE A 73 -9.70 -5.37 4.70
C PHE A 73 -9.98 -6.61 5.59
N GLY A 74 -11.23 -7.11 5.56
CA GLY A 74 -11.72 -8.18 6.44
C GLY A 74 -12.87 -7.76 7.37
N ARG A 75 -13.16 -6.46 7.48
CA ARG A 75 -14.42 -5.99 8.06
C ARG A 75 -15.48 -6.00 6.95
N SER A 76 -16.02 -7.17 6.67
CA SER A 76 -17.18 -7.27 5.76
C SER A 76 -18.29 -6.38 6.30
N LEU A 77 -18.86 -5.52 5.45
CA LEU A 77 -20.12 -4.85 5.76
C LEU A 77 -21.29 -5.85 5.84
N LEU A 78 -21.10 -7.08 5.35
CA LEU A 78 -22.03 -8.21 5.46
C LEU A 78 -21.77 -9.08 6.69
N ASP A 79 -21.15 -8.56 7.74
CA ASP A 79 -21.16 -9.21 9.06
C ASP A 79 -22.35 -8.64 9.87
N PRO A 80 -23.52 -9.31 9.89
CA PRO A 80 -24.72 -8.76 10.50
C PRO A 80 -24.70 -8.77 12.03
N TYR A 81 -23.65 -9.31 12.66
CA TYR A 81 -23.61 -9.51 14.11
C TYR A 81 -22.39 -8.83 14.74
N LYS A 82 -22.39 -7.50 14.75
CA LYS A 82 -21.73 -6.77 15.83
C LYS A 82 -22.72 -6.68 16.99
N PRO A 83 -22.58 -7.49 18.07
CA PRO A 83 -23.35 -7.25 19.28
C PRO A 83 -23.06 -5.82 19.71
N ARG A 84 -24.10 -4.99 19.72
CA ARG A 84 -24.03 -3.63 20.28
C ARG A 84 -23.54 -3.78 21.71
N PRO A 85 -22.54 -3.01 22.17
CA PRO A 85 -22.23 -3.00 23.59
C PRO A 85 -23.49 -2.58 24.32
N TYR A 86 -24.04 -3.47 25.15
CA TYR A 86 -25.04 -3.09 26.14
C TYR A 86 -24.39 -1.98 26.97
N TYR A 87 -24.98 -0.79 26.93
CA TYR A 87 -24.61 0.26 27.87
C TYR A 87 -24.83 -0.31 29.28
N ARG A 88 -23.76 -0.41 30.07
CA ARG A 88 -23.86 -0.71 31.50
C ARG A 88 -24.42 0.56 32.12
N GLU A 89 -25.74 0.58 32.34
CA GLU A 89 -26.44 1.69 32.99
C GLU A 89 -25.70 2.05 34.28
N GLY A 90 -25.28 3.31 34.35
CA GLY A 90 -24.78 3.90 35.57
C GLY A 90 -25.93 3.98 36.56
N HIS A 91 -25.93 3.11 37.56
CA HIS A 91 -26.68 3.27 38.80
C HIS A 91 -25.71 3.36 39.96
N HIS A 92 -25.19 4.57 40.18
CA HIS A 92 -24.77 5.02 41.50
C HIS A 92 -25.46 6.35 41.75
N CYS A 93 -26.70 6.27 42.24
CA CYS A 93 -27.35 7.35 42.94
C CYS A 93 -26.80 7.37 44.38
N ASN A 94 -26.29 8.52 44.81
CA ASN A 94 -26.14 8.90 46.21
C ASN A 94 -26.88 10.23 46.38
#